data_AF-A0A920B4S3-F1
#
_entry.id   AF-A0A920B4S3-F1
#
_cell.length_a   1.000
_cell.length_b   1.000
_cell.length_c   1.000
_cell.angle_alpha   90.00
_cell.angle_beta   90.00
_cell.angle_gamma   90.00
#
_symmetry.space_group_name_H-M   'P 1'
#
loop_
_entity.id
_entity.type
_entity.pdbx_description
1 polymer ?
#
loop_
_entity_poly.entity_id
_entity_poly.type
_entity_poly.pdbx_seq_one_letter_code
_entity_poly.pdbx_strand_id
1 'polypeptide(L)' 'MLIDDLEESNYAIAIFHDKNSNDKFDTFFSIPKEKFGFSNNARVFLGPPKFEDASIFVGQNSIVEIMIELR' A
#
# COMPACT_ATOMS: atom_id res chain seq x y z
N MET A 1 -10.62 -3.47 4.45
CA MET A 1 -10.30 -4.74 3.77
C MET A 1 -9.77 -5.69 4.83
N LEU A 2 -10.20 -6.94 4.82
CA LEU A 2 -9.63 -7.99 5.67
C LEU A 2 -8.77 -8.90 4.79
N ILE A 3 -7.57 -9.24 5.25
CA ILE A 3 -6.68 -10.22 4.63
C ILE A 3 -6.34 -11.22 5.73
N ASP A 4 -6.65 -12.49 5.52
CA ASP A 4 -6.42 -13.59 6.44
C ASP A 4 -5.41 -14.61 5.84
N ASP A 5 -5.10 -15.64 6.62
CA ASP A 5 -4.19 -16.73 6.24
C ASP A 5 -2.77 -16.27 5.81
N LEU A 6 -2.24 -15.29 6.55
CA LEU A 6 -0.87 -14.80 6.33
C LEU A 6 0.14 -15.58 7.19
N GLU A 7 1.26 -15.95 6.56
CA GLU A 7 2.42 -16.45 7.27
C GLU A 7 3.05 -15.35 8.15
N GLU A 8 3.82 -15.74 9.15
CA GLU A 8 4.59 -14.77 9.93
C GLU A 8 5.73 -14.20 9.10
N SER A 9 5.65 -12.92 8.76
CA SER A 9 6.64 -12.24 7.92
C SER A 9 6.47 -10.72 7.94
N ASN A 10 7.35 -10.04 7.22
CA ASN A 10 7.18 -8.64 6.87
C ASN A 10 6.35 -8.51 5.60
N TYR A 11 5.35 -7.64 5.63
CA TYR A 11 4.48 -7.33 4.50
C TYR A 11 4.49 -5.84 4.21
N ALA A 12 4.33 -5.46 2.94
CA ALA A 12 4.06 -4.09 2.55
C ALA A 12 2.76 -4.05 1.75
N ILE A 13 1.91 -3.08 2.04
CA ILE A 13 0.63 -2.88 1.37
C ILE A 13 0.72 -1.64 0.51
N ALA A 14 0.34 -1.77 -0.76
CA ALA A 14 0.06 -0.65 -1.64
C ALA A 14 -1.43 -0.67 -1.98
N ILE A 15 -2.07 0.49 -1.91
CA ILE A 15 -3.48 0.65 -2.26
C ILE A 15 -3.63 1.85 -3.18
N PHE A 16 -4.52 1.72 -4.17
CA PHE A 16 -4.92 2.84 -5.01
C PHE A 16 -6.44 2.89 -5.08
N HIS A 17 -6.98 4.09 -5.24
CA HIS A 17 -8.39 4.33 -5.39
C HIS A 17 -8.71 4.51 -6.88
N ASP A 18 -9.22 3.46 -7.50
CA ASP A 18 -9.80 3.56 -8.85
C ASP A 18 -11.11 4.35 -8.78
N LYS A 19 -11.01 5.65 -9.04
CA LYS A 19 -12.15 6.58 -8.97
C LYS A 19 -12.98 6.50 -10.25
N ASN A 20 -12.36 6.12 -11.37
CA ASN A 20 -13.03 6.10 -12.66
C ASN A 20 -13.56 4.72 -13.07
N SER A 21 -13.33 3.70 -12.23
CA SER A 21 -13.89 2.34 -12.34
C SER A 21 -13.47 1.64 -13.64
N ASN A 22 -12.19 1.78 -14.01
CA ASN A 22 -11.63 1.14 -15.20
C ASN A 22 -10.68 -0.03 -14.89
N ASP A 23 -10.54 -0.38 -13.61
CA ASP A 23 -9.67 -1.42 -13.05
C ASP A 23 -8.18 -1.23 -13.39
N LYS A 24 -7.75 0.02 -13.64
CA LYS A 24 -6.37 0.34 -14.00
C LYS A 24 -5.75 1.31 -13.02
N PHE A 25 -4.48 1.07 -12.75
CA PHE A 25 -3.63 2.07 -12.12
C PHE A 25 -3.23 3.12 -13.18
N ASP A 26 -4.08 4.12 -13.37
CA ASP A 26 -3.87 5.15 -14.38
C ASP A 26 -2.66 6.03 -14.06
N THR A 27 -1.76 6.17 -15.04
CA THR A 27 -0.59 7.02 -14.93
C THR A 27 -0.47 7.99 -16.11
N PHE A 28 0.15 9.14 -15.87
CA PHE A 28 0.57 10.09 -16.89
C PHE A 28 2.05 10.41 -16.69
N PHE A 29 2.90 10.03 -17.65
CA PHE A 29 4.36 10.11 -17.49
C PHE A 29 4.84 9.52 -16.14
N SER A 30 4.36 8.33 -15.78
CA SER A 30 4.63 7.63 -14.51
C SER A 30 4.07 8.29 -13.24
N ILE A 31 3.30 9.37 -13.36
CA ILE A 31 2.62 10.03 -12.24
C ILE A 31 1.22 9.41 -12.11
N PRO A 32 0.85 8.84 -10.95
CA PRO A 32 -0.50 8.33 -10.72
C PRO A 32 -1.54 9.44 -10.87
N LYS A 33 -2.62 9.17 -11.62
CA LYS A 33 -3.72 10.14 -11.82
C LYS A 33 -4.73 10.12 -10.69
N GLU A 34 -4.76 9.04 -9.93
CA GLU A 34 -5.71 8.80 -8.85
C GLU A 34 -4.96 8.58 -7.54
N LYS A 35 -5.69 8.69 -6.43
CA LYS A 35 -5.05 8.66 -5.12
C LYS A 35 -4.50 7.28 -4.80
N PHE A 36 -3.33 7.25 -4.19
CA PHE A 36 -2.66 6.02 -3.79
C PHE A 36 -1.92 6.20 -2.47
N GLY A 37 -1.56 5.09 -1.84
CA GLY A 37 -0.84 5.10 -0.58
C GLY A 37 -0.16 3.76 -0.29
N PHE A 38 0.77 3.79 0.66
CA PHE A 38 1.50 2.62 1.13
C PHE A 38 1.34 2.48 2.65
N SER A 39 1.47 1.26 3.17
CA SER A 39 1.59 1.02 4.61
C SER A 39 2.74 1.82 5.23
N ASN A 40 2.65 2.05 6.55
CA ASN A 40 3.53 2.96 7.29
C ASN A 40 3.54 4.42 6.77
N ASN A 41 2.56 4.79 5.92
CA ASN A 41 2.50 6.08 5.24
C ASN A 41 3.84 6.46 4.58
N ALA A 42 4.55 5.46 4.03
CA ALA A 42 5.89 5.62 3.48
C ALA A 42 5.93 6.78 2.46
N ARG A 43 7.01 7.57 2.53
CA ARG A 43 7.13 8.79 1.72
C ARG A 43 7.47 8.46 0.27
N VAL A 44 6.82 9.18 -0.64
CA VAL A 44 7.05 9.09 -2.09
C VAL A 44 7.83 10.34 -2.50
N PHE A 45 9.00 10.16 -3.11
CA PHE A 45 9.84 11.26 -3.56
C PHE A 45 10.08 11.19 -5.07
N LEU A 46 10.84 10.19 -5.53
CA LEU A 46 11.11 9.92 -6.93
C LEU A 46 10.87 8.43 -7.20
N GLY A 47 9.61 8.01 -7.13
CA GLY A 47 9.19 6.62 -7.27
C GLY A 47 8.63 6.02 -5.98
N PRO A 48 8.23 4.73 -6.02
CA PRO A 48 7.70 4.03 -4.85
C PRO A 48 8.74 3.98 -3.72
N PRO A 49 8.28 3.88 -2.46
CA PRO A 49 9.16 3.72 -1.31
C PRO A 49 9.91 2.37 -1.40
N LYS A 50 10.99 2.23 -0.63
CA LYS A 50 11.60 0.92 -0.45
C LYS A 50 10.66 0.00 0.32
N PHE A 51 10.83 -1.30 0.14
CA PHE A 51 10.02 -2.29 0.84
C PHE A 51 10.12 -2.09 2.36
N GLU A 52 11.33 -1.87 2.88
CA GLU A 52 11.57 -1.70 4.31
C GLU A 52 10.82 -0.50 4.89
N ASP A 53 10.74 0.60 4.13
CA ASP A 53 10.06 1.84 4.56
C ASP A 53 8.55 1.66 4.67
N ALA A 54 7.96 0.80 3.82
CA ALA A 54 6.54 0.48 3.82
C ALA A 54 6.20 -0.78 4.62
N SER A 55 7.19 -1.57 5.01
CA SER A 55 6.97 -2.88 5.62
C SER A 55 6.43 -2.78 7.05
N ILE A 56 5.59 -3.73 7.41
CA ILE A 56 5.09 -3.98 8.74
C ILE A 56 5.22 -5.48 9.05
N PHE A 57 5.60 -5.81 10.27
CA PHE A 57 5.71 -7.20 10.70
C PHE A 57 4.34 -7.73 11.12
N VAL A 58 3.97 -8.90 10.60
CA VAL A 58 2.76 -9.64 10.99
C VAL A 58 3.21 -10.93 11.66
N GLY A 59 2.91 -11.07 12.95
CA GLY A 59 3.24 -12.26 13.74
C GLY A 59 2.18 -13.35 13.65
N GLN A 60 2.53 -14.60 14.02
CA GLN A 60 1.54 -15.67 14.16
C GLN A 60 0.42 -15.28 15.14
N ASN A 61 -0.82 -15.63 14.79
CA ASN A 61 -2.03 -15.36 15.59
C ASN A 61 -2.17 -13.88 16.02
N SER A 62 -1.66 -12.95 15.21
CA SER A 62 -1.77 -11.52 15.46
C SER A 62 -2.82 -10.85 14.57
N ILE A 63 -3.34 -9.72 15.03
CA ILE A 63 -4.14 -8.80 14.21
C ILE A 63 -3.37 -7.50 14.15
N VAL A 64 -3.12 -7.01 12.93
CA VAL A 64 -2.46 -5.73 12.70
C VAL A 64 -3.43 -4.81 11.96
N GLU A 65 -3.80 -3.70 12.59
CA GLU A 65 -4.60 -2.66 11.97
C GLU A 65 -3.70 -1.61 11.32
N ILE A 66 -3.97 -1.29 10.05
CA ILE A 66 -3.16 -0.36 9.26
C ILE A 66 -4.08 0.70 8.68
N MET A 67 -3.77 1.96 8.99
CA MET A 67 -4.37 3.12 8.33
C MET A 67 -3.42 3.62 7.26
N ILE A 68 -3.91 3.74 6.03
CA ILE A 68 -3.16 4.26 4.90
C ILE A 68 -3.78 5.57 4.44
N GLU A 69 -2.97 6.62 4.41
CA GLU A 69 -3.35 7.92 3.86
C GLU A 69 -3.18 7.90 2.33
N LEU A 70 -4.28 8.13 1.62
CA LEU A 70 -4.25 8.24 0.16
C LEU A 70 -3.90 9.67 -0.26
N ARG A 71 -2.88 9.79 -1.10
CA ARG A 71 -2.31 11.04 -1.60
C ARG A 71 -2.73 11.27 -3.05
#